data_AF-A0A8J3FJD3-F1
#
_entry.id   AF-A0A8J3FJD3-F1
#
_cell.length_a   1.000
_cell.length_b   1.000
_cell.length_c   1.000
_cell.angle_alpha   90.00
_cell.angle_beta   90.00
_cell.angle_gamma   90.00
#
_symmetry.space_group_name_H-M   'P 1'
#
loop_
_entity.id
_entity.type
_entity.pdbx_description
1 polymer ?
#
loop_
_entity_poly.entity_id
_entity_poly.type
_entity_poly.pdbx_seq_one_letter_code
_entity_poly.pdbx_strand_id
1 'polypeptide(L)'
;MPDKTDTPEVRARITSDVDAPDKILYGLTFRQLAILAVAAVIFYGLFQSLRHTVPMPVLTGAGIVWAGLAFGLAVGRRDGLPLDVWLAHALRHRRAPKALATAPPAAGNLPGWAPSATGATAGPAPLRLPADAIDRDGQIRLPDGTAAITATTTVNLALRTTDEQAALVDGFGRWLNSLTGPAQIVVSAQPVDLTARAKRLAARARRLPHPQLAAACADHAQFLADLAQRRDPLRRQVLVVTRSAQTDGHAARRVADDTARALGGLGVTAQALDAGAVSAALAAAVDPYRAALPGQRAAAGRPVTAAGAPAADTS
;
A
#
# COMPACT_ATOMS: atom_id res chain seq x y z
N MET A 1 31.14 -44.02 -17.39
CA MET A 1 29.92 -43.27 -17.75
C MET A 1 29.22 -42.96 -16.44
N PRO A 2 29.55 -41.85 -15.77
CA PRO A 2 29.06 -41.60 -14.42
C PRO A 2 27.64 -41.06 -14.44
N ASP A 3 26.96 -41.51 -13.41
CA ASP A 3 25.57 -41.38 -13.01
C ASP A 3 25.01 -39.95 -13.11
N LYS A 4 23.79 -39.85 -13.63
CA LYS A 4 23.03 -38.60 -13.75
C LYS A 4 22.44 -38.33 -12.37
N THR A 5 23.10 -37.47 -11.60
CA THR A 5 22.64 -37.05 -10.28
C THR A 5 21.20 -36.54 -10.35
N ASP A 6 20.30 -37.35 -9.78
CA ASP A 6 18.91 -37.01 -9.50
C ASP A 6 18.92 -35.90 -8.44
N THR A 7 19.04 -34.65 -8.90
CA THR A 7 18.92 -33.48 -8.04
C THR A 7 17.44 -33.40 -7.69
N PRO A 8 17.03 -33.54 -6.41
CA PRO A 8 15.62 -33.51 -6.08
C PRO A 8 15.07 -32.14 -6.50
N GLU A 9 14.22 -32.13 -7.54
CA GLU A 9 13.44 -30.96 -7.90
C GLU A 9 12.59 -30.60 -6.67
N VAL A 10 13.03 -29.61 -5.89
CA VAL A 10 12.27 -29.06 -4.77
C VAL A 10 11.08 -28.29 -5.36
N ARG A 11 10.05 -29.02 -5.81
CA ARG A 11 8.76 -28.47 -6.19
C ARG A 11 7.95 -28.25 -4.92
N ALA A 12 8.13 -27.09 -4.31
CA ALA A 12 7.17 -26.60 -3.34
C ALA A 12 5.86 -26.26 -4.09
N ARG A 13 4.77 -26.94 -3.76
CA ARG A 13 3.43 -26.60 -4.27
C ARG A 13 3.01 -25.28 -3.63
N ILE A 14 3.25 -24.17 -4.32
CA ILE A 14 2.82 -22.84 -3.88
C ILE A 14 1.30 -22.79 -4.05
N THR A 15 0.58 -22.80 -2.93
CA THR A 15 -0.87 -22.56 -2.92
C THR A 15 -1.15 -21.18 -3.49
N SER A 16 -2.06 -21.10 -4.47
CA SER A 16 -2.38 -19.83 -5.17
C SER A 16 -3.03 -18.77 -4.27
N ASP A 17 -3.43 -19.13 -3.05
CA ASP A 17 -4.02 -18.23 -2.06
C ASP A 17 -3.28 -18.39 -0.72
N VAL A 18 -2.26 -17.53 -0.52
CA VAL A 18 -1.41 -17.53 0.68
C VAL A 18 -2.15 -16.94 1.89
N ASP A 19 -3.23 -16.18 1.64
CA ASP A 19 -4.04 -15.52 2.67
C ASP A 19 -5.32 -16.31 3.04
N ALA A 20 -5.48 -17.54 2.52
CA ALA A 20 -6.63 -18.38 2.83
C ALA A 20 -6.70 -18.68 4.33
N PRO A 21 -7.79 -18.33 5.04
CA PRO A 21 -7.88 -18.56 6.48
C PRO A 21 -7.98 -20.05 6.79
N ASP A 22 -7.27 -20.48 7.83
CA ASP A 22 -7.24 -21.88 8.27
C ASP A 22 -8.63 -22.38 8.69
N LYS A 23 -9.08 -23.48 8.05
CA LYS A 23 -10.38 -24.10 8.29
C LYS A 23 -10.20 -25.26 9.25
N ILE A 24 -10.93 -25.25 10.36
CA ILE A 24 -10.72 -26.21 11.45
C ILE A 24 -11.83 -27.26 11.49
N LEU A 25 -13.09 -26.84 11.49
CA LEU A 25 -14.22 -27.75 11.68
C LEU A 25 -15.35 -27.43 10.68
N TYR A 26 -15.79 -28.43 9.94
CA TYR A 26 -16.85 -28.30 8.90
C TYR A 26 -16.61 -27.19 7.87
N GLY A 27 -15.34 -26.85 7.60
CA GLY A 27 -14.98 -25.77 6.68
C GLY A 27 -15.11 -24.36 7.26
N LEU A 28 -15.43 -24.23 8.55
CA LEU A 28 -15.46 -22.96 9.28
C LEU A 28 -14.10 -22.64 9.90
N THR A 29 -13.79 -21.35 9.97
CA THR A 29 -12.61 -20.83 10.66
C THR A 29 -12.83 -20.82 12.17
N PHE A 30 -11.75 -20.82 12.96
CA PHE A 30 -11.83 -20.65 14.43
C PHE A 30 -12.66 -19.42 14.82
N ARG A 31 -12.47 -18.33 14.06
CA ARG A 31 -13.16 -17.05 14.27
C ARG A 31 -14.67 -17.19 14.11
N GLN A 32 -15.13 -17.91 13.09
CA GLN A 32 -16.54 -18.14 12.84
C GLN A 32 -17.19 -18.98 13.94
N LEU A 33 -16.50 -20.03 14.39
CA LEU A 33 -16.97 -20.86 15.50
C LEU A 33 -17.06 -20.06 16.80
N ALA A 34 -16.07 -19.20 17.09
CA ALA A 34 -16.11 -18.33 18.26
C ALA A 34 -17.31 -17.37 18.24
N ILE A 35 -17.63 -16.76 17.09
CA ILE A 35 -18.80 -15.88 16.95
C ILE A 35 -20.10 -16.64 17.20
N LEU A 36 -20.25 -17.82 16.60
CA LEU A 36 -21.44 -18.66 16.79
C LEU A 36 -21.58 -19.14 18.25
N ALA A 37 -20.48 -19.52 18.89
CA ALA A 37 -20.46 -19.94 20.30
C ALA A 37 -20.89 -18.80 21.23
N VAL A 38 -20.34 -17.59 21.05
CA VAL A 38 -20.74 -16.41 21.84
C VAL A 38 -22.21 -16.06 21.61
N ALA A 39 -22.68 -16.09 20.36
CA ALA A 39 -24.08 -15.84 20.05
C ALA A 39 -25.03 -16.86 20.69
N ALA A 40 -24.63 -18.14 20.74
CA ALA A 40 -25.38 -19.21 21.40
C ALA A 40 -25.44 -19.02 22.93
N VAL A 41 -24.33 -18.64 23.56
CA VAL A 41 -24.29 -18.34 25.00
C VAL A 41 -25.20 -17.16 25.36
N ILE A 42 -25.16 -16.08 24.58
CA ILE A 42 -26.03 -14.90 24.78
C ILE A 42 -27.50 -15.31 24.66
N PHE A 43 -27.85 -16.05 23.61
CA PHE A 43 -29.22 -16.52 23.39
C PHE A 43 -29.68 -17.43 24.53
N TYR A 44 -28.85 -18.38 24.97
CA TYR A 44 -29.16 -19.29 26.07
C TYR A 44 -29.42 -18.53 27.37
N GLY A 45 -28.60 -17.53 27.70
CA GLY A 45 -28.81 -16.68 28.88
C GLY A 45 -30.13 -15.93 28.82
N LEU A 46 -30.46 -15.33 27.67
CA LEU A 46 -31.73 -14.63 27.47
C LEU A 46 -32.92 -15.59 27.55
N PHE A 47 -32.82 -16.77 26.95
CA PHE A 47 -33.84 -17.81 27.01
C PHE A 47 -34.11 -18.26 28.45
N GLN A 48 -33.06 -18.51 29.24
CA GLN A 48 -33.14 -18.87 30.66
C GLN A 48 -33.95 -17.84 31.45
N SER A 49 -33.65 -16.56 31.23
CA SER A 49 -34.31 -15.44 31.93
C SER A 49 -35.76 -15.23 31.49
N LEU A 50 -36.08 -15.42 30.21
CA LEU A 50 -37.39 -15.06 29.65
C LEU A 50 -38.39 -16.22 29.58
N ARG A 51 -37.95 -17.48 29.66
CA ARG A 51 -38.83 -18.67 29.53
C ARG A 51 -39.99 -18.74 30.53
N HIS A 52 -39.87 -18.06 31.67
CA HIS A 52 -40.92 -18.02 32.69
C HIS A 52 -41.95 -16.92 32.46
N THR A 53 -41.64 -15.93 31.61
CA THR A 53 -42.48 -14.73 31.40
C THR A 53 -43.05 -14.68 29.99
N VAL A 54 -42.36 -15.28 29.01
CA VAL A 54 -42.70 -15.19 27.58
C VAL A 54 -43.22 -16.54 27.07
N PRO A 55 -44.32 -16.57 26.28
CA PRO A 55 -44.81 -17.80 25.67
C PRO A 55 -43.77 -18.48 24.78
N MET A 56 -43.68 -19.81 24.86
CA MET A 56 -42.69 -20.60 24.12
C MET A 56 -42.63 -20.35 22.60
N PRO A 57 -43.76 -20.17 21.86
CA PRO A 57 -43.70 -19.89 20.43
C PRO A 57 -42.92 -18.62 20.06
N VAL A 58 -43.03 -17.59 20.91
CA VAL A 58 -42.34 -16.30 20.70
C VAL A 58 -40.84 -16.47 20.88
N LEU A 59 -40.41 -17.23 21.89
CA LEU A 59 -39.00 -17.53 22.14
C LEU A 59 -38.37 -18.35 21.02
N THR A 60 -39.10 -19.34 20.50
CA THR A 60 -38.64 -20.15 19.35
C THR A 60 -38.49 -19.28 18.10
N GLY A 61 -39.48 -18.43 17.80
CA GLY A 61 -39.39 -17.50 16.67
C GLY A 61 -38.21 -16.54 16.78
N ALA A 62 -38.01 -15.95 17.96
CA ALA A 62 -36.85 -15.09 18.23
C ALA A 62 -35.51 -15.84 18.09
N GLY A 63 -35.45 -17.09 18.52
CA GLY A 63 -34.27 -17.95 18.38
C GLY A 63 -33.90 -18.24 16.93
N ILE A 64 -34.88 -18.50 16.07
CA ILE A 64 -34.64 -18.71 14.63
C ILE A 64 -34.05 -17.43 14.00
N VAL A 65 -34.64 -16.27 14.29
CA VAL A 65 -34.14 -14.98 13.78
C VAL A 65 -32.72 -14.70 14.29
N TRP A 66 -32.47 -14.95 15.58
CA TRP A 66 -31.16 -14.77 16.19
C TRP A 66 -30.09 -15.69 15.57
N ALA A 67 -30.42 -16.97 15.40
CA ALA A 67 -29.53 -17.95 14.77
C ALA A 67 -29.22 -17.57 13.32
N GLY A 68 -30.23 -17.12 12.56
CA GLY A 68 -30.06 -16.63 11.20
C GLY A 68 -29.14 -15.40 11.13
N LEU A 69 -29.31 -14.43 12.05
CA LEU A 69 -28.47 -13.24 12.12
C LEU A 69 -27.02 -13.60 12.50
N ALA A 70 -26.83 -14.47 13.50
CA ALA A 70 -25.51 -14.92 13.93
C ALA A 70 -24.78 -15.70 12.83
N PHE A 71 -25.50 -16.57 12.11
CA PHE A 71 -24.96 -17.29 10.96
C PHE A 71 -24.60 -16.34 9.81
N GLY A 72 -25.50 -15.40 9.47
CA GLY A 72 -25.23 -14.37 8.47
C GLY A 72 -24.04 -13.47 8.84
N LEU A 73 -23.85 -13.17 10.12
CA LEU A 73 -22.70 -12.42 10.61
C LEU A 73 -21.39 -13.21 10.52
N ALA A 74 -21.41 -14.51 10.82
CA ALA A 74 -20.23 -15.37 10.79
C ALA A 74 -19.80 -15.73 9.36
N VAL A 75 -20.75 -16.03 8.47
CA VAL A 75 -20.48 -16.52 7.11
C VAL A 75 -20.51 -15.38 6.08
N GLY A 76 -21.27 -14.32 6.35
CA GLY A 76 -21.45 -13.21 5.43
C GLY A 76 -20.14 -12.50 5.11
N ARG A 77 -19.97 -12.15 3.84
CA ARG A 77 -18.89 -11.28 3.36
C ARG A 77 -19.47 -10.14 2.57
N ARG A 78 -18.86 -8.96 2.71
CA ARG A 78 -19.19 -7.76 1.95
C ARG A 78 -17.89 -7.10 1.52
N ASP A 79 -17.77 -6.80 0.22
CA ASP A 79 -16.59 -6.14 -0.36
C ASP A 79 -15.27 -6.88 -0.04
N GLY A 80 -15.32 -8.21 0.03
CA GLY A 80 -14.17 -9.06 0.37
C GLY A 80 -13.87 -9.18 1.87
N LEU A 81 -14.49 -8.37 2.74
CA LEU A 81 -14.34 -8.44 4.19
C LEU A 81 -15.42 -9.33 4.83
N PRO A 82 -15.12 -10.05 5.92
CA PRO A 82 -16.14 -10.72 6.70
C PRO A 82 -17.05 -9.68 7.40
N LEU A 83 -18.34 -10.01 7.55
CA LEU A 83 -19.39 -9.06 7.91
C LEU A 83 -19.22 -8.47 9.32
N ASP A 84 -18.64 -9.25 10.23
CA ASP A 84 -18.27 -8.82 11.58
C ASP A 84 -17.19 -7.72 11.59
N VAL A 85 -16.16 -7.86 10.77
CA VAL A 85 -15.10 -6.85 10.58
C VAL A 85 -15.66 -5.61 9.91
N TRP A 86 -16.49 -5.81 8.87
CA TRP A 86 -17.17 -4.71 8.19
C TRP A 86 -18.04 -3.91 9.16
N LEU A 87 -18.84 -4.59 9.99
CA LEU A 87 -19.71 -3.95 10.99
C LEU A 87 -18.88 -3.25 12.07
N ALA A 88 -17.79 -3.85 12.53
CA ALA A 88 -16.88 -3.23 13.48
C ALA A 88 -16.26 -1.94 12.91
N HIS A 89 -15.82 -1.94 11.65
CA HIS A 89 -15.35 -0.73 10.97
C HIS A 89 -16.46 0.30 10.80
N ALA A 90 -17.68 -0.11 10.47
CA ALA A 90 -18.83 0.78 10.36
C ALA A 90 -19.17 1.44 11.70
N LEU A 91 -19.19 0.69 12.81
CA LEU A 91 -19.40 1.25 14.15
C LEU A 91 -18.25 2.18 14.56
N ARG A 92 -16.99 1.79 14.30
CA ARG A 92 -15.82 2.63 14.58
C ARG A 92 -15.86 3.92 13.79
N HIS A 93 -16.22 3.86 12.51
CA HIS A 93 -16.37 5.02 11.64
C HIS A 93 -17.53 5.92 12.10
N ARG A 94 -18.67 5.35 12.53
CA ARG A 94 -19.79 6.10 13.09
C ARG A 94 -19.42 6.84 14.38
N ARG A 95 -18.57 6.26 15.21
CA ARG A 95 -18.06 6.86 16.46
C ARG A 95 -16.85 7.76 16.25
N ALA A 96 -16.20 7.70 15.08
CA ALA A 96 -15.01 8.50 14.80
C ALA A 96 -15.39 9.98 14.62
N PRO A 97 -14.54 10.91 15.10
CA PRO A 97 -14.73 12.33 14.83
C PRO A 97 -14.70 12.59 13.32
N LYS A 98 -15.70 13.32 12.82
CA LYS A 98 -15.87 13.62 11.39
C LYS A 98 -15.10 14.85 10.93
N ALA A 99 -14.68 15.70 11.87
CA ALA A 99 -13.83 16.85 11.62
C ALA A 99 -12.46 16.60 12.24
N LEU A 100 -11.42 16.59 11.41
CA LEU A 100 -10.04 16.35 11.82
C LEU A 100 -9.16 17.52 11.37
N ALA A 101 -8.26 17.99 12.24
CA ALA A 101 -7.32 19.07 11.93
C ALA A 101 -5.88 18.65 12.21
N THR A 102 -4.95 19.05 11.32
CA THR A 102 -3.50 18.80 11.47
C THR A 102 -2.86 19.62 12.59
N ALA A 103 -3.45 20.77 12.92
CA ALA A 103 -3.03 21.59 14.05
C ALA A 103 -3.79 21.17 15.31
N PRO A 104 -3.14 21.20 16.50
CA PRO A 104 -3.86 21.12 17.76
C PRO A 104 -4.98 22.16 17.77
N PRO A 105 -6.17 21.87 18.33
CA PRO A 105 -7.21 22.87 18.47
C PRO A 105 -6.61 24.08 19.17
N ALA A 106 -6.57 25.23 18.49
CA ALA A 106 -6.04 26.44 19.07
C ALA A 106 -6.89 26.75 20.30
N ALA A 107 -6.27 26.74 21.49
CA ALA A 107 -6.91 27.11 22.75
C ALA A 107 -7.19 28.63 22.84
N GLY A 108 -7.27 29.31 21.70
CA GLY A 108 -7.47 30.75 21.59
C GLY A 108 -8.87 31.07 21.10
N ASN A 109 -9.42 32.18 21.58
CA ASN A 109 -10.65 32.74 21.04
C ASN A 109 -10.52 32.94 19.53
N LEU A 110 -11.54 32.49 18.78
CA LEU A 110 -11.64 32.80 17.37
C LEU A 110 -11.57 34.33 17.18
N PRO A 111 -10.85 34.82 16.16
CA PRO A 111 -10.79 36.26 15.90
C PRO A 111 -12.20 36.82 15.67
N GLY A 112 -12.47 38.06 16.07
CA GLY A 112 -13.83 38.62 16.14
C GLY A 112 -14.60 38.76 14.81
N TRP A 113 -13.94 38.54 13.68
CA TRP A 113 -14.58 38.46 12.36
C TRP A 113 -15.07 37.03 12.02
N ALA A 114 -14.67 36.02 12.80
CA ALA A 114 -15.08 34.64 12.58
C ALA A 114 -16.56 34.47 12.95
N PRO A 115 -17.34 33.72 12.15
CA PRO A 115 -18.74 33.46 12.45
C PRO A 115 -18.88 32.82 13.84
N SER A 116 -19.74 33.37 14.68
CA SER A 116 -20.11 32.71 15.94
C SER A 116 -20.81 31.41 15.60
N ALA A 117 -20.23 30.27 15.98
CA ALA A 117 -20.84 28.98 15.73
C ALA A 117 -22.20 28.91 16.46
N THR A 118 -23.29 28.80 15.71
CA THR A 118 -24.62 28.55 16.24
C THR A 118 -24.72 27.10 16.69
N GLY A 119 -24.25 26.83 17.90
CA GLY A 119 -24.33 25.52 18.57
C GLY A 119 -23.01 25.04 19.17
N ALA A 120 -23.10 24.07 20.08
CA ALA A 120 -21.95 23.37 20.66
C ALA A 120 -21.30 22.46 19.63
N THR A 121 -20.63 23.06 18.64
CA THR A 121 -19.79 22.32 17.71
C THR A 121 -18.49 22.02 18.42
N ALA A 122 -18.33 20.77 18.85
CA ALA A 122 -17.04 20.28 19.34
C ALA A 122 -16.00 20.56 18.25
N GLY A 123 -14.90 21.23 18.63
CA GLY A 123 -13.83 21.55 17.70
C GLY A 123 -13.28 20.31 16.98
N PRO A 124 -12.63 20.47 15.83
CA PRO A 124 -12.08 19.35 15.09
C PRO A 124 -11.10 18.56 15.98
N ALA A 125 -11.20 17.24 15.96
CA ALA A 125 -10.27 16.38 16.68
C ALA A 125 -8.89 16.37 15.98
N PRO A 126 -7.80 16.11 16.70
CA PRO A 126 -6.47 16.09 16.09
C PRO A 126 -6.35 14.96 15.06
N LEU A 127 -5.90 15.30 13.85
CA LEU A 127 -5.58 14.36 12.79
C LEU A 127 -4.27 13.64 13.14
N ARG A 128 -4.37 12.36 13.49
CA ARG A 128 -3.20 11.49 13.71
C ARG A 128 -2.77 10.90 12.37
N LEU A 129 -1.65 11.38 11.85
CA LEU A 129 -1.07 10.85 10.61
C LEU A 129 -0.35 9.52 10.90
N PRO A 130 -0.35 8.56 9.96
CA PRO A 130 0.40 7.29 10.11
C PRO A 130 1.93 7.47 10.15
N ALA A 131 2.42 8.61 9.65
CA ALA A 131 3.81 8.99 9.63
C ALA A 131 3.94 10.49 9.94
N ASP A 132 5.01 10.86 10.64
CA ASP A 132 5.24 12.23 11.13
C ASP A 132 6.00 13.08 10.11
N ALA A 133 7.01 12.50 9.47
CA ALA A 133 7.91 13.22 8.57
C ALA A 133 8.63 12.26 7.59
N ILE A 134 9.19 12.84 6.53
CA ILE A 134 10.16 12.19 5.65
C ILE A 134 11.48 12.96 5.78
N ASP A 135 12.50 12.30 6.32
CA ASP A 135 13.84 12.86 6.47
C ASP A 135 14.57 12.94 5.12
N ARG A 136 15.62 13.76 5.05
CA ARG A 136 16.31 14.08 3.78
C ARG A 136 16.90 12.86 3.07
N ASP A 137 17.28 11.84 3.83
CA ASP A 137 17.80 10.57 3.34
C ASP A 137 16.70 9.57 2.91
N GLY A 138 15.43 9.99 2.96
CA GLY A 138 14.28 9.19 2.54
C GLY A 138 13.67 8.33 3.66
N GLN A 139 14.11 8.49 4.90
CA GLN A 139 13.49 7.77 6.01
C GLN A 139 12.14 8.37 6.36
N ILE A 140 11.15 7.49 6.55
CA ILE A 140 9.82 7.82 7.01
C ILE A 140 9.83 7.66 8.53
N ARG A 141 9.44 8.71 9.25
CA ARG A 141 9.27 8.67 10.70
C ARG A 141 7.87 8.17 11.04
N LEU A 142 7.80 7.11 11.83
CA LEU A 142 6.56 6.52 12.34
C LEU A 142 6.50 6.66 13.87
N PRO A 143 5.31 6.57 14.48
CA PRO A 143 5.17 6.65 15.93
C PRO A 143 6.03 5.64 16.71
N ASP A 144 6.21 4.43 16.18
CA ASP A 144 7.02 3.37 16.81
C ASP A 144 8.22 2.96 15.93
N GLY A 145 8.90 3.93 15.31
CA GLY A 145 10.20 3.72 14.67
C GLY A 145 10.40 4.45 13.34
N THR A 146 11.29 3.93 12.52
CA THR A 146 11.61 4.48 11.19
C THR A 146 11.39 3.43 10.11
N ALA A 147 11.05 3.87 8.91
CA ALA A 147 10.98 3.00 7.74
C ALA A 147 11.73 3.61 6.55
N ALA A 148 12.20 2.78 5.65
CA ALA A 148 12.83 3.20 4.42
C ALA A 148 12.30 2.33 3.26
N ILE A 149 12.34 2.89 2.05
CA ILE A 149 11.80 2.24 0.85
C ILE A 149 12.93 1.97 -0.12
N THR A 150 13.05 0.73 -0.57
CA THR A 150 13.92 0.31 -1.67
C THR A 150 13.06 0.03 -2.90
N ALA A 151 13.27 0.77 -3.98
CA ALA A 151 12.65 0.48 -5.27
C ALA A 151 13.44 -0.61 -5.98
N THR A 152 12.74 -1.61 -6.50
CA THR A 152 13.36 -2.76 -7.15
C THR A 152 12.71 -3.05 -8.50
N THR A 153 13.50 -3.59 -9.42
CA THR A 153 12.96 -4.25 -10.60
C THR A 153 12.70 -5.72 -10.30
N THR A 154 12.40 -6.48 -11.33
CA THR A 154 12.13 -7.91 -11.22
C THR A 154 13.01 -8.68 -12.18
N VAL A 155 13.38 -9.88 -11.78
CA VAL A 155 14.05 -10.86 -12.63
C VAL A 155 13.05 -11.89 -13.13
N ASN A 156 13.25 -12.38 -14.36
CA ASN A 156 12.42 -13.45 -14.90
C ASN A 156 13.09 -14.81 -14.61
N LEU A 157 12.63 -15.50 -13.56
CA LEU A 157 13.17 -16.81 -13.16
C LEU A 157 12.96 -17.87 -14.24
N ALA A 158 11.87 -17.81 -15.02
CA ALA A 158 11.55 -18.83 -16.02
C ALA A 158 12.53 -18.85 -17.21
N LEU A 159 13.29 -17.77 -17.40
CA LEU A 159 14.33 -17.68 -18.44
C LEU A 159 15.73 -18.06 -17.93
N ARG A 160 15.85 -18.50 -16.67
CA ARG A 160 17.12 -18.86 -16.03
C ARG A 160 17.31 -20.37 -16.02
N THR A 161 18.56 -20.83 -16.01
CA THR A 161 18.88 -22.26 -15.86
C THR A 161 18.49 -22.75 -14.47
N THR A 162 18.35 -24.06 -14.26
CA THR A 162 17.98 -24.62 -12.95
C THR A 162 18.97 -24.22 -11.85
N ASP A 163 20.27 -24.22 -12.15
CA ASP A 163 21.31 -23.81 -11.20
C ASP A 163 21.24 -22.31 -10.88
N GLU A 164 20.97 -21.47 -11.88
CA GLU A 164 20.73 -20.04 -11.67
C GLU A 164 19.48 -19.78 -10.83
N GLN A 165 18.40 -20.54 -11.07
CA GLN A 165 17.18 -20.44 -10.27
C GLN A 165 17.44 -20.83 -8.81
N ALA A 166 18.15 -21.92 -8.56
CA ALA A 166 18.54 -22.34 -7.21
C ALA A 166 19.39 -21.27 -6.51
N ALA A 167 20.41 -20.73 -7.20
CA ALA A 167 21.25 -19.66 -6.66
C ALA A 167 20.47 -18.37 -6.35
N LEU A 168 19.49 -18.01 -7.19
CA LEU A 168 18.60 -16.86 -6.95
C LEU A 168 17.69 -17.08 -5.74
N VAL A 169 17.12 -18.28 -5.59
CA VAL A 169 16.28 -18.66 -4.45
C VAL A 169 17.09 -18.66 -3.15
N ASP A 170 18.29 -19.23 -3.15
CA ASP A 170 19.20 -19.25 -1.99
C ASP A 170 19.65 -17.83 -1.62
N GLY A 171 19.96 -17.00 -2.61
CA GLY A 171 20.29 -15.60 -2.40
C GLY A 171 19.12 -14.78 -1.83
N PHE A 172 17.91 -15.03 -2.31
CA PHE A 172 16.70 -14.42 -1.75
C PHE A 172 16.44 -14.89 -0.31
N GLY A 173 16.64 -16.18 -0.02
CA GLY A 173 16.54 -16.74 1.33
C GLY A 173 17.57 -16.12 2.29
N ARG A 174 18.82 -15.91 1.84
CA ARG A 174 19.84 -15.19 2.62
C ARG A 174 19.44 -13.76 2.92
N TRP A 175 18.81 -13.05 1.98
CA TRP A 175 18.27 -11.72 2.24
C TRP A 175 17.13 -11.75 3.26
N LEU A 176 16.19 -12.69 3.16
CA LEU A 176 15.12 -12.84 4.16
C LEU A 176 15.68 -13.09 5.57
N ASN A 177 16.70 -13.96 5.67
CA ASN A 177 17.36 -14.27 6.93
C ASN A 177 18.21 -13.13 7.49
N SER A 178 18.56 -12.11 6.69
CA SER A 178 19.31 -10.94 7.16
C SER A 178 18.41 -9.83 7.72
N LEU A 179 17.08 -9.91 7.49
CA LEU A 179 16.14 -8.92 8.00
C LEU A 179 16.00 -9.03 9.52
N THR A 180 16.30 -7.95 10.22
CA THR A 180 16.16 -7.86 11.69
C THR A 180 14.79 -7.36 12.14
N GLY A 181 13.90 -7.05 11.21
CA GLY A 181 12.58 -6.47 11.46
C GLY A 181 11.62 -6.76 10.31
N PRO A 182 10.34 -6.33 10.43
CA PRO A 182 9.36 -6.58 9.40
C PRO A 182 9.73 -5.86 8.10
N ALA A 183 9.67 -6.60 7.00
CA ALA A 183 9.78 -6.08 5.65
C ALA A 183 8.48 -6.36 4.88
N GLN A 184 8.06 -5.39 4.07
CA GLN A 184 6.88 -5.49 3.23
C GLN A 184 7.28 -5.34 1.77
N ILE A 185 6.90 -6.30 0.93
CA ILE A 185 7.08 -6.21 -0.52
C ILE A 185 5.74 -5.76 -1.11
N VAL A 186 5.71 -4.55 -1.62
CA VAL A 186 4.53 -3.96 -2.26
C VAL A 186 4.71 -4.04 -3.77
N VAL A 187 3.85 -4.84 -4.41
CA VAL A 187 3.76 -4.93 -5.86
C VAL A 187 2.51 -4.21 -6.31
N SER A 188 2.66 -3.17 -7.13
CA SER A 188 1.54 -2.41 -7.67
C SER A 188 1.64 -2.31 -9.19
N ALA A 189 0.48 -2.37 -9.86
CA ALA A 189 0.36 -2.00 -11.26
C ALA A 189 0.04 -0.51 -11.34
N GLN A 190 0.88 0.25 -12.05
CA GLN A 190 0.71 1.68 -12.23
C GLN A 190 0.46 2.01 -13.71
N PRO A 191 -0.52 2.86 -14.03
CA PRO A 191 -0.67 3.41 -15.37
C PRO A 191 0.61 4.11 -15.81
N VAL A 192 0.99 3.93 -17.07
CA VAL A 192 2.09 4.65 -17.69
C VAL A 192 1.54 5.81 -18.50
N ASP A 193 1.87 7.04 -18.11
CA ASP A 193 1.52 8.24 -18.87
C ASP A 193 2.39 8.35 -20.15
N LEU A 194 1.97 7.62 -21.18
CA LEU A 194 2.54 7.71 -22.52
C LEU A 194 2.12 9.00 -23.24
N THR A 195 0.97 9.58 -22.91
CA THR A 195 0.45 10.80 -23.55
C THR A 195 1.37 11.99 -23.30
N ALA A 196 1.80 12.21 -22.06
CA ALA A 196 2.74 13.27 -21.76
C ALA A 196 4.12 12.99 -22.37
N ARG A 197 4.54 11.72 -22.44
CA ARG A 197 5.80 11.32 -23.09
C ARG A 197 5.77 11.61 -24.59
N ALA A 198 4.68 11.28 -25.27
CA ALA A 198 4.44 11.55 -26.68
C ALA A 198 4.47 13.05 -26.97
N LYS A 199 3.76 13.87 -26.17
CA LYS A 199 3.76 15.34 -26.31
C LYS A 199 5.16 15.94 -26.16
N ARG A 200 5.94 15.48 -25.17
CA ARG A 200 7.34 15.93 -24.98
C ARG A 200 8.21 15.56 -26.18
N LEU A 201 8.03 14.36 -26.72
CA LEU A 201 8.79 13.89 -27.86
C LEU A 201 8.44 14.66 -29.14
N ALA A 202 7.16 14.88 -29.42
CA ALA A 202 6.68 15.71 -30.52
C ALA A 202 7.20 17.17 -30.42
N ALA A 203 7.24 17.74 -29.21
CA ALA A 203 7.82 19.07 -29.00
C ALA A 203 9.33 19.10 -29.27
N ARG A 204 10.06 18.03 -28.93
CA ARG A 204 11.50 17.90 -29.19
C ARG A 204 11.79 17.66 -30.67
N ALA A 205 10.94 16.89 -31.38
CA ALA A 205 11.01 16.66 -32.82
C ALA A 205 11.13 17.98 -33.61
N ARG A 206 10.34 19.00 -33.24
CA ARG A 206 10.35 20.33 -33.87
C ARG A 206 11.64 21.13 -33.70
N ARG A 207 12.50 20.75 -32.76
CA ARG A 207 13.76 21.46 -32.43
C ARG A 207 15.00 20.70 -32.89
N LEU A 208 14.83 19.54 -33.51
CA LEU A 208 15.94 18.70 -33.96
C LEU A 208 16.50 19.24 -35.29
N PRO A 209 17.83 19.42 -35.41
CA PRO A 209 18.43 20.01 -36.59
C PRO A 209 18.43 19.08 -37.81
N HIS A 210 18.46 17.75 -37.60
CA HIS A 210 18.52 16.78 -38.69
C HIS A 210 17.11 16.30 -39.10
N PRO A 211 16.68 16.45 -40.37
CA PRO A 211 15.31 16.21 -40.79
C PRO A 211 14.85 14.76 -40.62
N GLN A 212 15.72 13.78 -40.89
CA GLN A 212 15.37 12.37 -40.70
C GLN A 212 15.18 12.00 -39.22
N LEU A 213 15.93 12.65 -38.33
CA LEU A 213 15.82 12.40 -36.89
C LEU A 213 14.56 13.09 -36.32
N ALA A 214 14.20 14.26 -36.86
CA ALA A 214 12.94 14.92 -36.56
C ALA A 214 11.74 14.06 -36.99
N ALA A 215 11.78 13.47 -38.20
CA ALA A 215 10.75 12.56 -38.70
C ALA A 215 10.62 11.31 -37.81
N ALA A 216 11.72 10.58 -37.55
CA ALA A 216 11.70 9.40 -36.70
C ALA A 216 11.20 9.69 -35.27
N CYS A 217 11.54 10.86 -34.73
CA CYS A 217 11.08 11.32 -33.42
C CYS A 217 9.56 11.63 -33.42
N ALA A 218 9.04 12.22 -34.49
CA ALA A 218 7.61 12.47 -34.67
C ALA A 218 6.82 11.16 -34.83
N ASP A 219 7.32 10.22 -35.64
CA ASP A 219 6.71 8.90 -35.82
C ASP A 219 6.65 8.12 -34.51
N HIS A 220 7.74 8.15 -33.72
CA HIS A 220 7.75 7.53 -32.40
C HIS A 220 6.76 8.21 -31.44
N ALA A 221 6.61 9.53 -31.51
CA ALA A 221 5.63 10.26 -30.70
C ALA A 221 4.18 9.84 -31.05
N GLN A 222 3.89 9.67 -32.34
CA GLN A 222 2.60 9.17 -32.81
C GLN A 222 2.35 7.73 -32.36
N PHE A 223 3.34 6.84 -32.49
CA PHE A 223 3.25 5.47 -32.00
C PHE A 223 2.92 5.41 -30.49
N LEU A 224 3.57 6.24 -29.67
CA LEU A 224 3.30 6.29 -28.23
C LEU A 224 1.90 6.83 -27.92
N ALA A 225 1.40 7.80 -28.69
CA ALA A 225 0.04 8.31 -28.55
C ALA A 225 -1.01 7.24 -28.89
N ASP A 226 -0.80 6.51 -29.98
CA ASP A 226 -1.65 5.39 -30.39
C ASP A 226 -1.66 4.27 -29.35
N LEU A 227 -0.50 3.95 -28.77
CA LEU A 227 -0.39 2.93 -27.73
C LEU A 227 -1.14 3.35 -26.46
N ALA A 228 -1.03 4.63 -26.08
CA ALA A 228 -1.75 5.19 -24.94
C ALA A 228 -3.28 5.06 -25.11
N GLN A 229 -3.78 5.30 -26.32
CA GLN A 229 -5.22 5.27 -26.60
C GLN A 229 -5.79 3.84 -26.62
N ARG A 230 -5.02 2.85 -27.09
CA ARG A 230 -5.55 1.51 -27.39
C ARG A 230 -5.33 0.46 -26.29
N ARG A 231 -4.33 0.64 -25.42
CA ARG A 231 -3.80 -0.49 -24.61
C ARG A 231 -3.67 -0.24 -23.11
N ASP A 232 -4.06 0.93 -22.60
CA ASP A 232 -3.90 1.36 -21.19
C ASP A 232 -2.65 0.75 -20.51
N PRO A 233 -1.44 1.14 -20.95
CA PRO A 233 -0.23 0.44 -20.60
C PRO A 233 0.05 0.56 -19.10
N LEU A 234 0.18 -0.58 -18.43
CA LEU A 234 0.54 -0.69 -17.03
C LEU A 234 2.02 -1.05 -16.87
N ARG A 235 2.70 -0.40 -15.92
CA ARG A 235 4.01 -0.82 -15.42
C ARG A 235 3.86 -1.46 -14.06
N ARG A 236 4.69 -2.46 -13.76
CA ARG A 236 4.81 -3.00 -12.42
C ARG A 236 5.81 -2.16 -11.62
N GLN A 237 5.38 -1.62 -10.48
CA GLN A 237 6.27 -1.06 -9.47
C GLN A 237 6.42 -2.07 -8.34
N VAL A 238 7.66 -2.37 -7.98
CA VAL A 238 7.98 -3.20 -6.80
C VAL A 238 8.75 -2.33 -5.82
N LEU A 239 8.21 -2.23 -4.61
CA LEU A 239 8.82 -1.52 -3.50
C LEU A 239 9.02 -2.48 -2.34
N VAL A 240 10.20 -2.43 -1.72
CA VAL A 240 10.49 -3.14 -0.48
C VAL A 240 10.56 -2.10 0.63
N VAL A 241 9.63 -2.17 1.58
CA VAL A 241 9.59 -1.29 2.75
C VAL A 241 10.20 -2.04 3.92
N THR A 242 11.25 -1.51 4.50
CA THR A 242 11.90 -2.07 5.69
C THR A 242 11.65 -1.15 6.88
N ARG A 243 11.29 -1.72 8.03
CA ARG A 243 11.06 -0.97 9.27
C ARG A 243 12.14 -1.30 10.29
N SER A 244 12.64 -0.27 10.96
CA SER A 244 13.50 -0.39 12.13
C SER A 244 12.80 0.19 13.36
N ALA A 245 12.82 -0.56 14.45
CA ALA A 245 12.40 -0.08 15.76
C ALA A 245 13.52 0.72 16.45
N GLN A 246 14.74 0.72 15.89
CA GLN A 246 15.86 1.46 16.45
C GLN A 246 15.65 2.97 16.24
N THR A 247 15.90 3.74 17.29
CA THR A 247 15.84 5.20 17.28
C THR A 247 17.08 5.83 16.63
N ASP A 248 18.10 5.03 16.31
CA ASP A 248 19.25 5.42 15.51
C ASP A 248 18.79 6.10 14.23
N GLY A 249 19.18 7.36 14.05
CA GLY A 249 18.67 8.23 13.00
C GLY A 249 18.94 7.79 11.56
N HIS A 250 19.63 6.67 11.32
CA HIS A 250 19.89 6.09 9.99
C HIS A 250 19.65 4.57 9.93
N ALA A 251 19.03 3.95 10.95
CA ALA A 251 18.88 2.50 10.99
C ALA A 251 18.03 1.96 9.82
N ALA A 252 16.87 2.55 9.56
CA ALA A 252 16.04 2.12 8.44
C ALA A 252 16.74 2.34 7.09
N ARG A 253 17.48 3.46 6.95
CA ARG A 253 18.27 3.71 5.74
C ARG A 253 19.34 2.65 5.49
N ARG A 254 20.11 2.27 6.52
CA ARG A 254 21.12 1.20 6.43
C ARG A 254 20.51 -0.11 5.94
N VAL A 255 19.39 -0.53 6.53
CA VAL A 255 18.69 -1.76 6.14
C VAL A 255 18.17 -1.70 4.69
N ALA A 256 17.71 -0.53 4.24
CA ALA A 256 17.27 -0.33 2.86
C ALA A 256 18.45 -0.40 1.86
N ASP A 257 19.60 0.18 2.20
CA ASP A 257 20.82 0.10 1.39
C ASP A 257 21.36 -1.34 1.36
N ASP A 258 21.35 -2.06 2.48
CA ASP A 258 21.74 -3.47 2.56
C ASP A 258 20.79 -4.35 1.74
N THR A 259 19.49 -4.08 1.79
CA THR A 259 18.48 -4.70 0.92
C THR A 259 18.77 -4.43 -0.55
N ALA A 260 19.12 -3.19 -0.92
CA ALA A 260 19.47 -2.85 -2.29
C ALA A 260 20.72 -3.61 -2.78
N ARG A 261 21.75 -3.74 -1.94
CA ARG A 261 22.96 -4.51 -2.28
C ARG A 261 22.67 -6.01 -2.38
N ALA A 262 21.92 -6.57 -1.44
CA ALA A 262 21.57 -7.98 -1.43
C ALA A 262 20.79 -8.38 -2.67
N LEU A 263 19.74 -7.61 -3.02
CA LEU A 263 18.94 -7.84 -4.22
C LEU A 263 19.70 -7.51 -5.51
N GLY A 264 20.58 -6.51 -5.47
CA GLY A 264 21.54 -6.19 -6.53
C GLY A 264 22.39 -7.39 -6.94
N GLY A 265 22.88 -8.15 -5.96
CA GLY A 265 23.62 -9.40 -6.18
C GLY A 265 22.83 -10.51 -6.87
N LEU A 266 21.49 -10.41 -6.90
CA LEU A 266 20.58 -11.36 -7.57
C LEU A 266 20.20 -10.90 -8.98
N GLY A 267 20.84 -9.86 -9.52
CA GLY A 267 20.49 -9.30 -10.82
C GLY A 267 19.22 -8.44 -10.83
N VAL A 268 18.71 -8.08 -9.65
CA VAL A 268 17.64 -7.08 -9.51
C VAL A 268 18.27 -5.70 -9.43
N THR A 269 17.83 -4.76 -10.26
CA THR A 269 18.24 -3.36 -10.04
C THR A 269 17.46 -2.84 -8.85
N ALA A 270 18.17 -2.43 -7.79
CA ALA A 270 17.58 -2.03 -6.53
C ALA A 270 18.27 -0.76 -6.01
N GLN A 271 17.48 0.19 -5.52
CA GLN A 271 17.99 1.44 -4.94
C GLN A 271 17.10 1.91 -3.79
N ALA A 272 17.72 2.30 -2.68
CA ALA A 272 17.00 2.93 -1.57
C ALA A 272 16.64 4.37 -1.92
N LEU A 273 15.35 4.69 -1.83
CA LEU A 273 14.76 5.95 -2.28
C LEU A 273 15.16 7.13 -1.39
N ASP A 274 15.37 8.29 -2.01
CA ASP A 274 15.56 9.56 -1.31
C ASP A 274 14.21 10.20 -0.92
N ALA A 275 14.24 11.31 -0.18
CA ALA A 275 13.03 11.99 0.28
C ALA A 275 12.05 12.35 -0.85
N GLY A 276 12.58 12.79 -2.00
CA GLY A 276 11.78 13.17 -3.16
C GLY A 276 11.11 11.97 -3.81
N ALA A 277 11.83 10.88 -3.99
CA ALA A 277 11.34 9.64 -4.56
C ALA A 277 10.37 8.90 -3.62
N VAL A 278 10.59 8.95 -2.30
CA VAL A 278 9.63 8.44 -1.31
C VAL A 278 8.32 9.23 -1.39
N SER A 279 8.41 10.56 -1.41
CA SER A 279 7.22 11.43 -1.58
C SER A 279 6.51 11.17 -2.92
N ALA A 280 7.28 10.84 -3.97
CA ALA A 280 6.74 10.44 -5.27
C ALA A 280 5.98 9.12 -5.19
N ALA A 281 6.59 8.09 -4.61
CA ALA A 281 6.03 6.76 -4.44
C ALA A 281 4.76 6.77 -3.58
N LEU A 282 4.78 7.48 -2.44
CA LEU A 282 3.62 7.60 -1.57
C LEU A 282 2.44 8.28 -2.26
N ALA A 283 2.65 9.38 -2.99
CA ALA A 283 1.53 10.01 -3.68
C ALA A 283 1.03 9.17 -4.87
N ALA A 284 1.90 8.40 -5.54
CA ALA A 284 1.48 7.47 -6.58
C ALA A 284 0.68 6.29 -6.01
N ALA A 285 0.92 5.91 -4.75
CA ALA A 285 0.11 4.91 -4.07
C ALA A 285 -1.29 5.44 -3.69
N VAL A 286 -1.43 6.75 -3.43
CA VAL A 286 -2.71 7.39 -3.11
C VAL A 286 -3.51 7.75 -4.37
N ASP A 287 -2.84 8.28 -5.38
CA ASP A 287 -3.42 8.66 -6.67
C ASP A 287 -2.57 8.09 -7.83
N PRO A 288 -2.86 6.85 -8.24
CA PRO A 288 -2.09 6.16 -9.29
C PRO A 288 -2.29 6.79 -10.68
N TYR A 289 -3.36 7.54 -10.89
CA TYR A 289 -3.67 8.21 -12.16
C TYR A 289 -3.07 9.61 -12.25
N ARG A 290 -2.46 10.11 -11.17
CA ARG A 290 -1.76 11.38 -11.19
C ARG A 290 -0.58 11.31 -12.16
N ALA A 291 -0.60 12.16 -13.17
CA ALA A 291 0.56 12.34 -14.05
C ALA A 291 1.80 12.62 -13.19
N ALA A 292 2.87 11.86 -13.41
CA ALA A 292 4.14 12.09 -12.73
C ALA A 292 4.65 13.48 -13.11
N LEU A 293 4.60 14.43 -12.16
CA LEU A 293 5.17 15.75 -12.39
C LEU A 293 6.68 15.60 -12.59
N PRO A 294 7.26 16.15 -13.68
CA PRO A 294 8.70 16.14 -13.86
C PRO A 294 9.38 16.99 -12.77
N GLY A 295 10.41 16.45 -12.13
CA GLY A 295 11.22 17.12 -11.11
C GLY A 295 11.18 16.45 -9.73
N GLN A 296 12.15 16.79 -8.87
CA GLN A 296 12.13 16.38 -7.47
C GLN A 296 11.02 17.14 -6.74
N ARG A 297 10.15 16.42 -6.04
CA ARG A 297 9.19 17.06 -5.14
C ARG A 297 9.96 17.66 -3.97
N ALA A 298 9.55 18.86 -3.54
CA ALA A 298 10.06 19.43 -2.30
C ALA A 298 9.76 18.46 -1.15
N ALA A 299 10.78 18.13 -0.37
CA ALA A 299 10.60 17.38 0.86
C ALA A 299 9.70 18.15 1.84
N ALA A 300 9.04 17.44 2.74
CA ALA A 300 8.22 18.04 3.79
C ALA A 300 9.03 19.10 4.57
N GLY A 301 8.44 20.29 4.77
CA GLY A 301 9.09 21.40 5.46
C GLY A 301 10.11 22.20 4.64
N ARG A 302 10.38 21.83 3.37
CA ARG A 302 11.24 22.63 2.48
C ARG A 302 10.41 23.71 1.78
N PRO A 303 10.72 25.00 1.93
CA PRO A 303 10.00 26.05 1.21
C PRO A 303 10.12 25.83 -0.29
N VAL A 304 8.98 25.91 -0.99
CA VAL A 304 8.93 25.83 -2.46
C VAL A 304 9.39 27.18 -3.00
N THR A 305 10.63 27.24 -3.46
CA THR A 305 11.12 28.42 -4.18
C THR A 305 10.83 28.26 -5.66
N ALA A 306 10.16 29.26 -6.25
CA ALA A 306 10.15 29.38 -7.70
C ALA A 306 11.57 29.76 -8.12
N ALA A 307 12.22 28.96 -8.97
CA ALA A 307 13.40 29.44 -9.67
C ALA A 307 12.93 30.62 -10.54
N GLY A 308 13.47 31.82 -10.28
CA GLY A 308 13.23 32.98 -11.13
C GLY A 308 13.51 32.61 -12.58
N ALA A 309 12.63 33.02 -13.49
CA ALA A 309 12.86 32.86 -14.92
C ALA A 309 14.26 33.38 -15.26
N PRO A 310 15.06 32.68 -16.08
CA PRO A 310 16.33 33.23 -16.54
C PRO A 310 16.03 34.58 -17.20
N ALA A 311 16.69 35.63 -16.70
CA ALA A 311 16.62 36.94 -17.31
C ALA A 311 16.94 36.78 -18.79
N ALA A 312 16.04 37.24 -19.66
CA ALA A 312 16.34 37.36 -21.07
C ALA A 312 17.47 38.40 -21.16
N ASP A 313 18.68 37.93 -21.47
CA ASP A 313 19.77 38.80 -21.87
C ASP A 313 19.33 39.55 -23.13
N THR A 314 18.91 40.80 -22.94
CA THR A 314 18.84 41.78 -24.01
C THR A 314 20.23 42.35 -24.21
N SER A 315 20.90 41.90 -25.27
CA SER A 315 21.98 42.61 -25.95
C SER A 315 21.91 42.28 -27.42
#